data_AF-A0A7C3DII9-F1
#
_entry.id   AF-A0A7C3DII9-F1
#
_cell.length_a   1.000
_cell.length_b   1.000
_cell.length_c   1.000
_cell.angle_alpha   90.00
_cell.angle_beta   90.00
_cell.angle_gamma   90.00
#
_symmetry.space_group_name_H-M   'P 1'
#
loop_
_entity.id
_entity.type
_entity.pdbx_description
1 polymer ?
#
loop_
_entity_poly.entity_id
_entity_poly.type
_entity_poly.pdbx_seq_one_letter_code
_entity_poly.pdbx_strand_id
1 'polypeptide(L)'
;GIFQANLVASASTFVLLLPVSLRRLSLSVSGRVLRDLLRFGIPYLPSTLAVVLMDVIDRFILKELAGFAVAGLYSAGYKLGTFMALFIAAFRFAWHPFFLSEVKKEGAKELFARVLTYLLLACFAVFLVLSFTIDDIVRLRIFGITIFGPRYWDSTVIVPTIMLAYIFFAAYLNFVIGIYTEKKSEYLPLVTGIGAAVNIAANYLLIPKFGMMGSAYATVLGYAAMASALYVVGQRLYPVPYEWKRVLHLSLAAGLVFWLERPFHHSWPFLARVGLVLLWPLILWVTGFFDRDEKQMLKAGLGRLLRR
;
A
#
# COMPACT_ATOMS: atom_id res chain seq x y z
N GLY A 1 -19.39 16.12 -14.87
CA GLY A 1 -18.00 16.28 -14.40
C GLY A 1 -17.21 14.98 -14.53
N ILE A 2 -16.79 14.39 -13.41
CA ILE A 2 -15.86 13.23 -13.37
C ILE A 2 -16.43 11.98 -14.07
N PHE A 3 -17.69 11.64 -13.83
CA PHE A 3 -18.32 10.47 -14.47
C PHE A 3 -18.36 10.58 -16.00
N GLN A 4 -18.78 11.75 -16.51
CA GLN A 4 -18.78 12.02 -17.95
C GLN A 4 -17.38 11.99 -18.55
N ALA A 5 -16.38 12.57 -17.86
CA ALA A 5 -15.00 12.52 -18.31
C ALA A 5 -14.47 11.08 -18.38
N ASN A 6 -14.74 10.25 -17.37
CA ASN A 6 -14.37 8.83 -17.40
C ASN A 6 -15.08 8.07 -18.53
N LEU A 7 -16.36 8.33 -18.76
CA LEU A 7 -17.12 7.69 -19.84
C LEU A 7 -16.54 8.05 -21.21
N VAL A 8 -16.28 9.34 -21.46
CA VAL A 8 -15.68 9.82 -22.70
C VAL A 8 -14.29 9.22 -22.89
N ALA A 9 -13.42 9.25 -21.87
CA ALA A 9 -12.10 8.67 -21.95
C ALA A 9 -12.15 7.17 -22.29
N SER A 10 -13.03 6.42 -21.62
CA SER A 10 -13.18 4.97 -21.83
C SER A 10 -13.71 4.66 -23.24
N ALA A 11 -14.69 5.44 -23.72
CA ALA A 11 -15.22 5.33 -25.07
C ALA A 11 -14.15 5.67 -26.12
N SER A 12 -13.37 6.73 -25.92
CA SER A 12 -12.26 7.09 -26.81
C SER A 12 -11.19 5.99 -26.85
N THR A 13 -10.79 5.43 -25.70
CA THR A 13 -9.84 4.31 -25.66
C THR A 13 -10.40 3.09 -26.39
N PHE A 14 -11.68 2.77 -26.20
CA PHE A 14 -12.33 1.66 -26.90
C PHE A 14 -12.30 1.87 -28.43
N VAL A 15 -12.69 3.06 -28.90
CA VAL A 15 -12.69 3.40 -30.33
C VAL A 15 -11.28 3.34 -30.92
N LEU A 16 -10.26 3.84 -30.22
CA LEU A 16 -8.87 3.82 -30.67
C LEU A 16 -8.29 2.40 -30.74
N LEU A 17 -8.67 1.51 -29.81
CA LEU A 17 -8.19 0.12 -29.78
C LEU A 17 -9.03 -0.84 -30.63
N LEU A 18 -10.20 -0.42 -31.10
CA LEU A 18 -11.10 -1.23 -31.90
C LEU A 18 -10.44 -1.77 -33.18
N PRO A 19 -9.69 -0.97 -33.99
CA PRO A 19 -9.07 -1.47 -35.22
C PRO A 19 -8.01 -2.55 -34.95
N VAL A 20 -7.24 -2.40 -33.86
CA VAL A 20 -6.22 -3.38 -33.46
C VAL A 20 -6.88 -4.67 -32.96
N SER A 21 -7.95 -4.53 -32.17
CA SER A 21 -8.71 -5.65 -31.62
C SER A 21 -9.40 -6.45 -32.73
N LEU A 22 -10.07 -5.77 -33.67
CA LEU A 22 -10.76 -6.40 -34.81
C LEU A 22 -9.79 -7.15 -35.73
N ARG A 23 -8.57 -6.64 -35.95
CA ARG A 23 -7.55 -7.33 -36.76
C ARG A 23 -7.02 -8.62 -36.12
N ARG A 24 -7.12 -8.76 -34.80
CA ARG A 24 -6.64 -9.92 -34.05
C ARG A 24 -7.76 -10.80 -33.50
N LEU A 25 -9.02 -10.43 -33.74
CA LEU A 25 -10.19 -11.15 -33.23
C LEU A 25 -10.47 -12.35 -34.13
N SER A 26 -10.25 -13.56 -33.63
CA SER A 26 -10.87 -14.75 -34.19
C SER A 26 -12.23 -14.97 -33.52
N LEU A 27 -13.32 -14.99 -34.29
CA LEU A 27 -14.69 -15.25 -33.79
C LEU A 27 -14.93 -16.74 -33.45
N SER A 28 -13.94 -17.41 -32.85
CA SER A 28 -14.02 -18.80 -32.41
C SER A 28 -14.07 -18.87 -30.88
N VAL A 29 -15.26 -19.17 -30.34
CA VAL A 29 -15.42 -19.41 -28.90
C VAL A 29 -15.17 -20.88 -28.61
N SER A 30 -14.03 -21.20 -28.02
CA SER A 30 -13.74 -22.55 -27.53
C SER A 30 -14.33 -22.73 -26.13
N GLY A 31 -15.38 -23.55 -26.01
CA GLY A 31 -15.97 -23.89 -24.71
C GLY A 31 -14.97 -24.52 -23.73
N ARG A 32 -13.94 -25.22 -24.26
CA ARG A 32 -12.83 -25.76 -23.46
C ARG A 32 -11.99 -24.63 -22.86
N VAL A 33 -11.54 -23.68 -23.68
CA VAL A 33 -10.77 -22.52 -23.23
C VAL A 33 -11.56 -21.67 -22.24
N LEU A 34 -12.85 -21.43 -22.52
CA LEU A 34 -13.73 -20.69 -21.60
C LEU A 34 -13.85 -21.39 -20.24
N ARG A 35 -14.05 -22.72 -20.24
CA ARG A 35 -14.10 -23.51 -19.00
C ARG A 35 -12.80 -23.42 -18.22
N ASP A 36 -11.65 -23.50 -18.89
CA ASP A 36 -10.34 -23.43 -18.24
C ASP A 36 -10.08 -22.02 -17.64
N LEU A 37 -10.44 -20.97 -18.39
CA LEU A 37 -10.36 -19.58 -17.91
C LEU A 37 -11.28 -19.33 -16.72
N LEU A 38 -12.53 -19.81 -16.76
CA LEU A 38 -13.48 -19.66 -15.66
C LEU A 38 -13.04 -20.46 -14.43
N ARG A 39 -12.55 -21.68 -14.60
CA ARG A 39 -12.03 -22.51 -13.50
C ARG A 39 -10.82 -21.87 -12.82
N PHE A 40 -10.03 -21.09 -13.56
CA PHE A 40 -8.93 -20.31 -13.02
C PHE A 40 -9.39 -18.99 -12.37
N GLY A 41 -10.28 -18.24 -13.02
CA GLY A 41 -10.70 -16.90 -12.59
C GLY A 41 -11.73 -16.89 -11.46
N ILE A 42 -12.72 -17.79 -11.47
CA ILE A 42 -13.80 -17.84 -10.48
C ILE A 42 -13.26 -17.98 -9.04
N PRO A 43 -12.30 -18.88 -8.73
CA PRO A 43 -11.75 -18.97 -7.38
C PRO A 43 -11.04 -17.69 -6.90
N TYR A 44 -10.53 -16.87 -7.83
CA TYR A 44 -9.84 -15.63 -7.49
C TYR A 44 -10.79 -14.44 -7.29
N LEU A 45 -12.00 -14.53 -7.85
CA LEU A 45 -12.99 -13.46 -7.84
C LEU A 45 -13.40 -13.04 -6.41
N PRO A 46 -13.74 -13.95 -5.48
CA PRO A 46 -14.07 -13.56 -4.11
C PRO A 46 -12.94 -12.78 -3.42
N SER A 47 -11.69 -13.16 -3.67
CA SER A 47 -10.53 -12.47 -3.08
C SER A 47 -10.42 -11.03 -3.56
N THR A 48 -10.59 -10.85 -4.86
CA THR A 48 -10.54 -9.52 -5.48
C THR A 48 -11.69 -8.64 -4.99
N LEU A 49 -12.90 -9.21 -4.92
CA LEU A 49 -14.07 -8.51 -4.40
C LEU A 49 -13.91 -8.13 -2.93
N ALA A 50 -13.33 -9.00 -2.09
CA ALA A 50 -13.08 -8.69 -0.69
C ALA A 50 -12.12 -7.51 -0.50
N VAL A 51 -11.03 -7.45 -1.27
CA VAL A 51 -10.09 -6.31 -1.25
C VAL A 51 -10.77 -5.02 -1.74
N VAL A 52 -11.51 -5.08 -2.84
CA VAL A 52 -12.28 -3.93 -3.36
C VAL A 52 -13.33 -3.47 -2.32
N LEU A 53 -13.97 -4.41 -1.64
CA LEU A 53 -14.92 -4.12 -0.58
C LEU A 53 -14.23 -3.35 0.54
N MET A 54 -13.06 -3.81 1.02
CA MET A 54 -12.28 -3.09 2.04
C MET A 54 -11.93 -1.66 1.63
N ASP A 55 -11.54 -1.43 0.38
CA ASP A 55 -11.18 -0.08 -0.08
C ASP A 55 -12.38 0.87 -0.16
N VAL A 56 -13.59 0.36 -0.39
CA VAL A 56 -14.77 1.18 -0.74
C VAL A 56 -15.81 1.24 0.37
N ILE A 57 -15.97 0.16 1.16
CA ILE A 57 -17.06 0.01 2.13
C ILE A 57 -17.00 1.06 3.24
N ASP A 58 -15.80 1.44 3.66
CA ASP A 58 -15.49 2.51 4.62
C ASP A 58 -16.34 3.77 4.34
N ARG A 59 -16.40 4.21 3.08
CA ARG A 59 -17.11 5.43 2.67
C ARG A 59 -18.63 5.30 2.79
N PHE A 60 -19.16 4.12 2.51
CA PHE A 60 -20.59 3.85 2.65
C PHE A 60 -20.97 3.80 4.13
N ILE A 61 -20.25 3.04 4.95
CA ILE A 61 -20.53 2.94 6.39
C ILE A 61 -20.37 4.30 7.06
N LEU A 62 -19.30 5.04 6.75
CA LEU A 62 -19.06 6.37 7.30
C LEU A 62 -20.14 7.38 6.90
N LYS A 63 -20.65 7.30 5.66
CA LYS A 63 -21.78 8.13 5.22
C LYS A 63 -23.04 7.84 6.04
N GLU A 64 -23.38 6.58 6.26
CA GLU A 64 -24.58 6.20 7.00
C GLU A 64 -24.47 6.53 8.50
N LEU A 65 -23.28 6.39 9.11
CA LEU A 65 -23.09 6.61 10.55
C LEU A 65 -22.69 8.04 10.94
N ALA A 66 -21.99 8.78 10.08
CA ALA A 66 -21.43 10.11 10.39
C ALA A 66 -21.82 11.20 9.38
N GLY A 67 -22.59 10.87 8.34
CA GLY A 67 -23.13 11.81 7.36
C GLY A 67 -22.21 12.11 6.17
N PHE A 68 -22.80 12.73 5.14
CA PHE A 68 -22.14 13.02 3.86
C PHE A 68 -20.91 13.91 3.98
N ALA A 69 -20.93 14.90 4.88
CA ALA A 69 -19.82 15.84 5.04
C ALA A 69 -18.54 15.13 5.51
N VAL A 70 -18.66 14.25 6.52
CA VAL A 70 -17.54 13.47 7.07
C VAL A 70 -17.04 12.45 6.05
N ALA A 71 -17.96 11.77 5.34
CA ALA A 71 -17.59 10.86 4.26
C ALA A 71 -16.87 11.57 3.10
N GLY A 72 -17.22 12.82 2.81
CA GLY A 72 -16.55 13.67 1.83
C GLY A 72 -15.12 14.03 2.24
N LEU A 73 -14.92 14.42 3.50
CA LEU A 73 -13.59 14.67 4.08
C LEU A 73 -12.73 13.41 4.06
N TYR A 74 -13.27 12.27 4.52
CA TYR A 74 -12.57 10.99 4.46
C TYR A 74 -12.16 10.63 3.03
N SER A 75 -13.06 10.80 2.07
CA SER A 75 -12.75 10.53 0.66
C SER A 75 -11.63 11.41 0.10
N ALA A 76 -11.52 12.67 0.54
CA ALA A 76 -10.43 13.55 0.17
C ALA A 76 -9.10 13.09 0.77
N GLY A 77 -9.08 12.76 2.07
CA GLY A 77 -7.87 12.27 2.74
C GLY A 77 -7.43 10.90 2.23
N TYR A 78 -8.37 10.00 1.90
CA TYR A 78 -8.06 8.70 1.31
C TYR A 78 -7.36 8.83 -0.05
N LYS A 79 -7.78 9.80 -0.87
CA LYS A 79 -7.10 10.10 -2.16
C LYS A 79 -5.65 10.54 -1.94
N LEU A 80 -5.39 11.32 -0.89
CA LEU A 80 -4.02 11.69 -0.51
C LEU A 80 -3.24 10.45 -0.02
N GLY A 81 -3.85 9.57 0.77
CA GLY A 81 -3.24 8.29 1.17
C GLY A 81 -2.94 7.35 0.00
N THR A 82 -3.66 7.48 -1.12
CA THR A 82 -3.50 6.65 -2.33
C THR A 82 -2.12 6.83 -3.00
N PHE A 83 -1.35 7.88 -2.67
CA PHE A 83 0.05 7.98 -3.11
C PHE A 83 0.88 6.75 -2.69
N MET A 84 0.62 6.18 -1.51
CA MET A 84 1.26 4.92 -1.11
C MET A 84 0.79 3.74 -1.99
N ALA A 85 -0.50 3.70 -2.36
CA ALA A 85 -1.03 2.66 -3.24
C ALA A 85 -0.35 2.68 -4.62
N LEU A 86 -0.03 3.86 -5.15
CA LEU A 86 0.72 4.01 -6.41
C LEU A 86 2.14 3.43 -6.29
N PHE A 87 2.82 3.72 -5.18
CA PHE A 87 4.14 3.14 -4.90
C PHE A 87 4.08 1.60 -4.83
N ILE A 88 3.07 1.07 -4.13
CA ILE A 88 2.85 -0.38 -4.01
C ILE A 88 2.48 -1.01 -5.37
N ALA A 89 1.70 -0.32 -6.20
CA ALA A 89 1.37 -0.81 -7.53
C ALA A 89 2.61 -0.95 -8.42
N ALA A 90 3.53 0.02 -8.37
CA ALA A 90 4.81 -0.05 -9.08
C ALA A 90 5.64 -1.26 -8.61
N PHE A 91 5.73 -1.46 -7.29
CA PHE A 91 6.37 -2.66 -6.74
C PHE A 91 5.69 -3.94 -7.24
N ARG A 92 4.36 -4.03 -7.17
CA ARG A 92 3.58 -5.21 -7.58
C ARG A 92 3.87 -5.62 -9.03
N PHE A 93 3.95 -4.67 -9.94
CA PHE A 93 4.24 -4.94 -11.35
C PHE A 93 5.65 -5.52 -11.58
N ALA A 94 6.65 -5.06 -10.82
CA ALA A 94 8.00 -5.61 -10.87
C ALA A 94 8.11 -6.94 -10.09
N TRP A 95 7.35 -7.07 -9.01
CA TRP A 95 7.47 -8.17 -8.06
C TRP A 95 7.00 -9.50 -8.63
N HIS A 96 5.86 -9.52 -9.32
CA HIS A 96 5.31 -10.77 -9.86
C HIS A 96 6.26 -11.48 -10.86
N PRO A 97 6.81 -10.80 -11.90
CA PRO A 97 7.77 -11.44 -12.80
C PRO A 97 9.08 -11.81 -12.10
N PHE A 98 9.59 -10.96 -11.19
CA PHE A 98 10.79 -11.25 -10.41
C PHE A 98 10.62 -12.49 -9.53
N PHE A 99 9.49 -12.59 -8.82
CA PHE A 99 9.17 -13.76 -8.01
C PHE A 99 9.20 -15.04 -8.85
N LEU A 100 8.55 -15.05 -10.01
CA LEU A 100 8.48 -16.22 -10.88
C LEU A 100 9.86 -16.64 -11.42
N SER A 101 10.80 -15.70 -11.62
CA SER A 101 12.16 -16.02 -12.06
C SER A 101 13.06 -16.52 -10.95
N GLU A 102 12.85 -16.07 -9.70
CA GLU A 102 13.73 -16.39 -8.58
C GLU A 102 13.27 -17.58 -7.73
N VAL A 103 11.96 -17.90 -7.69
CA VAL A 103 11.40 -18.89 -6.73
C VAL A 103 12.02 -20.28 -6.78
N LYS A 104 12.61 -20.67 -7.92
CA LYS A 104 13.25 -21.99 -8.11
C LYS A 104 14.75 -21.99 -7.83
N LYS A 105 15.37 -20.85 -7.57
CA LYS A 105 16.81 -20.74 -7.34
C LYS A 105 17.16 -21.04 -5.89
N GLU A 106 18.40 -21.47 -5.68
CA GLU A 106 18.96 -21.59 -4.33
C GLU A 106 19.00 -20.21 -3.65
N GLY A 107 18.66 -20.16 -2.36
CA GLY A 107 18.61 -18.92 -1.59
C GLY A 107 17.38 -18.02 -1.83
N ALA A 108 16.36 -18.50 -2.57
CA ALA A 108 15.17 -17.71 -2.89
C ALA A 108 14.42 -17.21 -1.63
N LYS A 109 14.39 -18.01 -0.56
CA LYS A 109 13.70 -17.66 0.69
C LYS A 109 14.36 -16.48 1.38
N GLU A 110 15.68 -16.51 1.52
CA GLU A 110 16.48 -15.44 2.11
C GLU A 110 16.36 -14.16 1.27
N LEU A 111 16.33 -14.30 -0.05
CA LEU A 111 16.07 -13.19 -0.97
C LEU A 111 14.69 -12.58 -0.73
N PHE A 112 13.63 -13.38 -0.62
CA PHE A 112 12.27 -12.87 -0.37
C PHE A 112 12.13 -12.21 0.99
N ALA A 113 12.78 -12.75 2.02
CA ALA A 113 12.88 -12.13 3.34
C ALA A 113 13.53 -10.75 3.26
N ARG A 114 14.67 -10.64 2.55
CA ARG A 114 15.37 -9.39 2.34
C ARG A 114 14.52 -8.40 1.55
N VAL A 115 13.82 -8.84 0.50
CA VAL A 115 12.94 -7.96 -0.28
C VAL A 115 11.82 -7.38 0.59
N LEU A 116 11.24 -8.14 1.52
CA LEU A 116 10.26 -7.58 2.45
C LEU A 116 10.89 -6.45 3.28
N THR A 117 12.06 -6.67 3.87
CA THR A 117 12.77 -5.67 4.69
C THR A 117 13.01 -4.37 3.91
N TYR A 118 13.49 -4.47 2.67
CA TYR A 118 13.76 -3.30 1.83
C TYR A 118 12.51 -2.65 1.23
N LEU A 119 11.46 -3.43 0.95
CA LEU A 119 10.15 -2.91 0.57
C LEU A 119 9.58 -2.05 1.71
N LEU A 120 9.59 -2.56 2.93
CA LEU A 120 9.11 -1.84 4.10
C LEU A 120 9.98 -0.61 4.38
N LEU A 121 11.30 -0.68 4.18
CA LEU A 121 12.19 0.48 4.27
C LEU A 121 11.74 1.59 3.31
N ALA A 122 11.50 1.24 2.05
CA ALA A 122 11.04 2.22 1.06
C ALA A 122 9.62 2.75 1.39
N CYS A 123 8.70 1.89 1.84
CA CYS A 123 7.38 2.30 2.28
C CYS A 123 7.45 3.27 3.48
N PHE A 124 8.28 3.00 4.49
CA PHE A 124 8.44 3.90 5.63
C PHE A 124 9.11 5.23 5.26
N ALA A 125 10.02 5.23 4.29
CA ALA A 125 10.59 6.46 3.73
C ALA A 125 9.50 7.32 3.10
N VAL A 126 8.66 6.73 2.22
CA VAL A 126 7.53 7.43 1.59
C VAL A 126 6.52 7.90 2.63
N PHE A 127 6.25 7.07 3.64
CA PHE A 127 5.39 7.41 4.79
C PHE A 127 5.87 8.65 5.54
N LEU A 128 7.14 8.70 5.92
CA LEU A 128 7.70 9.84 6.67
C LEU A 128 7.69 11.11 5.81
N VAL A 129 8.16 11.03 4.57
CA VAL A 129 8.18 12.18 3.64
C VAL A 129 6.78 12.74 3.48
N LEU A 130 5.82 11.93 3.04
CA LEU A 130 4.48 12.43 2.74
C LEU A 130 3.75 12.88 4.00
N SER A 131 3.85 12.14 5.11
CA SER A 131 3.17 12.53 6.36
C SER A 131 3.63 13.89 6.86
N PHE A 132 4.91 14.23 6.68
CA PHE A 132 5.44 15.51 7.13
C PHE A 132 5.17 16.66 6.16
N THR A 133 4.95 16.39 4.88
CA THR A 133 4.75 17.43 3.86
C THR A 133 3.31 17.58 3.38
N ILE A 134 2.39 16.68 3.77
CA ILE A 134 1.04 16.63 3.18
C ILE A 134 0.25 17.92 3.41
N ASP A 135 0.36 18.53 4.59
CA ASP A 135 -0.31 19.78 4.92
C ASP A 135 0.17 20.94 4.03
N ASP A 136 1.47 20.98 3.71
CA ASP A 136 2.03 21.98 2.80
C ASP A 136 1.56 21.74 1.36
N ILE A 137 1.54 20.47 0.91
CA ILE A 137 1.09 20.08 -0.43
C ILE A 137 -0.35 20.52 -0.66
N VAL A 138 -1.23 20.27 0.31
CA VAL A 138 -2.66 20.57 0.22
C VAL A 138 -2.92 22.09 0.25
N ARG A 139 -2.08 22.85 0.97
CA ARG A 139 -2.16 24.32 1.08
C ARG A 139 -1.40 25.06 -0.02
N LEU A 140 -0.63 24.35 -0.85
CA LEU A 140 0.14 24.93 -1.94
C LEU A 140 -0.79 25.66 -2.93
N ARG A 141 -0.47 26.92 -3.21
CA ARG A 141 -1.20 27.76 -4.17
C ARG A 141 -0.48 27.74 -5.51
N ILE A 142 -1.14 27.20 -6.53
CA ILE A 142 -0.64 27.19 -7.90
C ILE A 142 -1.57 28.09 -8.72
N PHE A 143 -1.03 29.16 -9.32
CA PHE A 143 -1.82 30.16 -10.07
C PHE A 143 -3.02 30.75 -9.30
N GLY A 144 -2.88 30.94 -7.99
CA GLY A 144 -3.94 31.49 -7.13
C GLY A 144 -5.02 30.50 -6.69
N ILE A 145 -4.93 29.24 -7.13
CA ILE A 145 -5.87 28.16 -6.77
C ILE A 145 -5.14 27.16 -5.88
N THR A 146 -5.77 26.71 -4.80
CA THR A 146 -5.25 25.63 -3.96
C THR A 146 -5.61 24.28 -4.55
N ILE A 147 -4.73 23.29 -4.42
CA ILE A 147 -4.96 21.92 -4.93
C ILE A 147 -6.24 21.33 -4.32
N PHE A 148 -6.46 21.59 -3.02
CA PHE A 148 -7.69 21.28 -2.32
C PHE A 148 -8.33 22.55 -1.77
N GLY A 149 -9.65 22.64 -1.86
CA GLY A 149 -10.40 23.73 -1.23
C GLY A 149 -10.19 23.73 0.29
N PRO A 150 -10.17 24.90 0.96
CA PRO A 150 -9.91 25.00 2.41
C PRO A 150 -10.77 24.09 3.28
N ARG A 151 -12.01 23.82 2.85
CA ARG A 151 -12.93 22.90 3.52
C ARG A 151 -12.42 21.45 3.62
N TYR A 152 -11.42 21.05 2.83
CA TYR A 152 -10.88 19.69 2.82
C TYR A 152 -9.54 19.57 3.56
N TRP A 153 -8.99 20.64 4.13
CA TRP A 153 -7.67 20.59 4.77
C TRP A 153 -7.64 19.65 5.98
N ASP A 154 -8.73 19.56 6.73
CA ASP A 154 -8.84 18.63 7.86
C ASP A 154 -8.77 17.15 7.46
N SER A 155 -8.89 16.85 6.16
CA SER A 155 -8.75 15.49 5.66
C SER A 155 -7.33 14.93 5.72
N THR A 156 -6.32 15.77 5.92
CA THR A 156 -4.92 15.32 6.02
C THR A 156 -4.66 14.45 7.25
N VAL A 157 -5.47 14.59 8.30
CA VAL A 157 -5.31 13.86 9.57
C VAL A 157 -5.37 12.33 9.40
N ILE A 158 -6.14 11.82 8.44
CA ILE A 158 -6.24 10.38 8.18
C ILE A 158 -5.10 9.85 7.31
N VAL A 159 -4.37 10.72 6.60
CA VAL A 159 -3.40 10.32 5.57
C VAL A 159 -2.32 9.39 6.11
N PRO A 160 -1.62 9.68 7.22
CA PRO A 160 -0.62 8.76 7.78
C PRO A 160 -1.23 7.40 8.11
N THR A 161 -2.44 7.38 8.65
CA THR A 161 -3.14 6.14 9.03
C THR A 161 -3.49 5.29 7.80
N ILE A 162 -3.99 5.89 6.73
CA ILE A 162 -4.27 5.18 5.47
C ILE A 162 -2.98 4.66 4.84
N MET A 163 -1.90 5.46 4.87
CA MET A 163 -0.59 5.01 4.38
C MET A 163 -0.07 3.81 5.17
N LEU A 164 -0.25 3.79 6.50
CA LEU A 164 0.09 2.64 7.33
C LEU A 164 -0.72 1.39 6.94
N ALA A 165 -2.00 1.54 6.61
CA ALA A 165 -2.83 0.44 6.11
C ALA A 165 -2.22 -0.17 4.83
N TYR A 166 -1.75 0.68 3.92
CA TYR A 166 -1.04 0.25 2.72
C TYR A 166 0.31 -0.41 3.00
N ILE A 167 1.03 -0.06 4.07
CA ILE A 167 2.25 -0.79 4.48
C ILE A 167 1.93 -2.26 4.80
N PHE A 168 0.82 -2.53 5.48
CA PHE A 168 0.37 -3.91 5.70
C PHE A 168 -0.01 -4.60 4.38
N PHE A 169 -0.65 -3.88 3.46
CA PHE A 169 -0.92 -4.40 2.12
C PHE A 169 0.37 -4.72 1.33
N ALA A 170 1.43 -3.92 1.48
CA ALA A 170 2.74 -4.19 0.89
C ALA A 170 3.35 -5.49 1.46
N ALA A 171 3.24 -5.72 2.77
CA ALA A 171 3.67 -6.97 3.40
C ALA A 171 2.87 -8.18 2.87
N TYR A 172 1.55 -8.04 2.71
CA TYR A 172 0.68 -9.05 2.10
C TYR A 172 1.17 -9.48 0.69
N LEU A 173 1.61 -8.53 -0.14
CA LEU A 173 2.14 -8.85 -1.48
C LEU A 173 3.42 -9.69 -1.46
N ASN A 174 4.19 -9.62 -0.38
CA ASN A 174 5.35 -10.50 -0.20
C ASN A 174 4.91 -11.87 0.35
N PHE A 175 4.02 -11.91 1.35
CA PHE A 175 3.57 -13.17 1.96
C PHE A 175 2.81 -14.09 0.99
N VAL A 176 2.20 -13.53 -0.06
CA VAL A 176 1.47 -14.31 -1.07
C VAL A 176 2.35 -15.33 -1.81
N ILE A 177 3.68 -15.14 -1.77
CA ILE A 177 4.65 -16.08 -2.34
C ILE A 177 4.39 -17.50 -1.87
N GLY A 178 4.20 -17.72 -0.56
CA GLY A 178 4.06 -19.08 -0.04
C GLY A 178 2.83 -19.80 -0.59
N ILE A 179 1.75 -19.05 -0.84
CA ILE A 179 0.54 -19.56 -1.48
C ILE A 179 0.79 -19.92 -2.95
N TYR A 180 1.46 -19.05 -3.71
CA TYR A 180 1.69 -19.27 -5.13
C TYR A 180 2.70 -20.39 -5.40
N THR A 181 3.76 -20.50 -4.59
CA THR A 181 4.75 -21.57 -4.71
C THR A 181 4.11 -22.94 -4.50
N GLU A 182 3.28 -23.09 -3.47
CA GLU A 182 2.57 -24.34 -3.17
C GLU A 182 1.26 -24.51 -3.96
N LYS A 183 0.94 -23.59 -4.88
CA LYS A 183 -0.28 -23.58 -5.70
C LYS A 183 -1.58 -23.69 -4.90
N LYS A 184 -1.62 -23.18 -3.66
CA LYS A 184 -2.80 -23.25 -2.78
C LYS A 184 -3.62 -21.96 -2.79
N SER A 185 -3.97 -21.47 -3.98
CA SER A 185 -4.69 -20.20 -4.17
C SER A 185 -6.08 -20.17 -3.51
N GLU A 186 -6.64 -21.33 -3.16
CA GLU A 186 -7.89 -21.49 -2.41
C GLU A 186 -7.90 -20.83 -1.03
N TYR A 187 -6.74 -20.56 -0.42
CA TYR A 187 -6.66 -19.82 0.84
C TYR A 187 -6.84 -18.31 0.66
N LEU A 188 -6.64 -17.76 -0.54
CA LEU A 188 -6.73 -16.31 -0.77
C LEU A 188 -8.12 -15.76 -0.45
N PRO A 189 -9.24 -16.36 -0.91
CA PRO A 189 -10.58 -15.90 -0.55
C PRO A 189 -10.81 -15.84 0.96
N LEU A 190 -10.35 -16.86 1.68
CA LEU A 190 -10.51 -16.95 3.13
C LEU A 190 -9.73 -15.84 3.84
N VAL A 191 -8.46 -15.66 3.47
CA VAL A 191 -7.58 -14.63 4.03
C VAL A 191 -8.11 -13.22 3.78
N THR A 192 -8.49 -12.91 2.54
CA THR A 192 -9.07 -11.60 2.20
C THR A 192 -10.44 -11.41 2.83
N GLY A 193 -11.23 -12.47 2.96
CA GLY A 193 -12.53 -12.46 3.62
C GLY A 193 -12.42 -12.12 5.11
N ILE A 194 -11.41 -12.66 5.80
CA ILE A 194 -11.09 -12.29 7.19
C ILE A 194 -10.74 -10.80 7.27
N GLY A 195 -9.89 -10.30 6.37
CA GLY A 195 -9.56 -8.87 6.30
C GLY A 195 -10.78 -7.98 6.12
N ALA A 196 -11.67 -8.33 5.19
CA ALA A 196 -12.91 -7.61 4.93
C ALA A 196 -13.86 -7.66 6.13
N ALA A 197 -14.04 -8.82 6.75
CA ALA A 197 -14.88 -8.96 7.93
C ALA A 197 -14.36 -8.11 9.11
N VAL A 198 -13.05 -8.13 9.37
CA VAL A 198 -12.42 -7.30 10.41
C VAL A 198 -12.58 -5.82 10.10
N ASN A 199 -12.36 -5.39 8.86
CA ASN A 199 -12.55 -4.00 8.44
C ASN A 199 -14.00 -3.55 8.67
N ILE A 200 -14.99 -4.32 8.21
CA ILE A 200 -16.41 -3.97 8.37
C ILE A 200 -16.79 -3.91 9.86
N ALA A 201 -16.42 -4.92 10.65
CA ALA A 201 -16.70 -4.93 12.08
C ALA A 201 -16.05 -3.75 12.80
N ALA A 202 -14.78 -3.45 12.49
CA ALA A 202 -14.07 -2.31 13.06
C ALA A 202 -14.70 -0.97 12.66
N ASN A 203 -15.20 -0.82 11.43
CA ASN A 203 -15.91 0.39 11.02
C ASN A 203 -17.15 0.64 11.90
N TYR A 204 -18.02 -0.37 12.08
CA TYR A 204 -19.21 -0.22 12.93
C TYR A 204 -18.89 0.06 14.40
N LEU A 205 -17.75 -0.43 14.91
CA LEU A 205 -17.34 -0.21 16.30
C LEU A 205 -16.62 1.12 16.52
N LEU A 206 -15.78 1.56 15.57
CA LEU A 206 -14.86 2.69 15.74
C LEU A 206 -15.42 4.00 15.18
N ILE A 207 -16.23 3.98 14.11
CA ILE A 207 -16.81 5.20 13.54
C ILE A 207 -17.65 5.98 14.56
N PRO A 208 -18.54 5.37 15.37
CA PRO A 208 -19.34 6.13 16.34
C PRO A 208 -18.50 6.87 17.38
N LYS A 209 -17.27 6.39 17.67
CA LYS A 209 -16.38 6.95 18.69
C LYS A 209 -15.35 7.94 18.11
N PHE A 210 -14.87 7.68 16.89
CA PHE A 210 -13.72 8.37 16.30
C PHE A 210 -14.01 9.01 14.93
N GLY A 211 -15.24 8.93 14.43
CA GLY A 211 -15.65 9.47 13.13
C GLY A 211 -14.77 8.94 11.98
N MET A 212 -14.26 9.84 11.15
CA MET A 212 -13.39 9.49 10.01
C MET A 212 -12.09 8.79 10.41
N MET A 213 -11.53 9.11 11.59
CA MET A 213 -10.34 8.40 12.11
C MET A 213 -10.67 6.95 12.46
N GLY A 214 -11.90 6.69 12.93
CA GLY A 214 -12.38 5.33 13.20
C GLY A 214 -12.39 4.46 11.94
N SER A 215 -12.81 5.04 10.81
CA SER A 215 -12.78 4.34 9.52
C SER A 215 -11.34 4.08 9.05
N ALA A 216 -10.44 5.06 9.19
CA ALA A 216 -9.02 4.85 8.86
C ALA A 216 -8.36 3.75 9.70
N TYR A 217 -8.67 3.68 11.01
CA TYR A 217 -8.21 2.59 11.87
C TYR A 217 -8.80 1.23 11.46
N ALA A 218 -10.07 1.21 11.04
CA ALA A 218 -10.69 -0.01 10.52
C ALA A 218 -10.01 -0.52 9.24
N THR A 219 -9.56 0.37 8.35
CA THR A 219 -8.76 -0.01 7.17
C THR A 219 -7.43 -0.64 7.58
N VAL A 220 -6.72 -0.05 8.54
CA VAL A 220 -5.46 -0.59 9.08
C VAL A 220 -5.69 -1.99 9.66
N LEU A 221 -6.70 -2.16 10.52
CA LEU A 221 -7.02 -3.43 11.15
C LEU A 221 -7.38 -4.50 10.11
N GLY A 222 -8.15 -4.14 9.08
CA GLY A 222 -8.48 -5.03 7.98
C GLY A 222 -7.25 -5.53 7.23
N TYR A 223 -6.38 -4.62 6.77
CA TYR A 223 -5.17 -5.01 6.04
C TYR A 223 -4.15 -5.73 6.93
N ALA A 224 -4.04 -5.34 8.21
CA ALA A 224 -3.19 -6.05 9.17
C ALA A 224 -3.70 -7.48 9.42
N ALA A 225 -5.00 -7.68 9.59
CA ALA A 225 -5.61 -9.01 9.75
C ALA A 225 -5.39 -9.87 8.50
N MET A 226 -5.60 -9.28 7.32
CA MET A 226 -5.35 -9.94 6.03
C MET A 226 -3.88 -10.36 5.88
N ALA A 227 -2.94 -9.45 6.14
CA ALA A 227 -1.51 -9.75 6.06
C ALA A 227 -1.07 -10.79 7.09
N SER A 228 -1.58 -10.71 8.33
CA SER A 228 -1.26 -11.65 9.41
C SER A 228 -1.80 -13.05 9.13
N ALA A 229 -3.05 -13.16 8.67
CA ALA A 229 -3.64 -14.43 8.26
C ALA A 229 -2.84 -15.06 7.12
N LEU A 230 -2.44 -14.26 6.11
CA LEU A 230 -1.62 -14.75 5.01
C LEU A 230 -0.23 -15.16 5.48
N TYR A 231 0.39 -14.42 6.40
CA TYR A 231 1.69 -14.77 6.96
C TYR A 231 1.64 -16.13 7.66
N VAL A 232 0.63 -16.37 8.51
CA VAL A 232 0.49 -17.64 9.24
C VAL A 232 0.32 -18.81 8.26
N VAL A 233 -0.53 -18.67 7.24
CA VAL A 233 -0.74 -19.73 6.24
C VAL A 233 0.51 -19.91 5.37
N GLY A 234 1.07 -18.81 4.88
CA GLY A 234 2.26 -18.79 4.03
C GLY A 234 3.47 -19.40 4.70
N GLN A 235 3.72 -19.12 5.99
CA GLN A 235 4.85 -19.66 6.72
C GLN A 235 4.73 -21.16 6.98
N ARG A 236 3.50 -21.69 7.11
CA ARG A 236 3.26 -23.14 7.23
C ARG A 236 3.50 -23.88 5.91
N LEU A 237 3.25 -23.23 4.79
CA LEU A 237 3.37 -23.80 3.45
C LEU A 237 4.79 -23.67 2.89
N TYR A 238 5.36 -22.47 3.01
CA TYR A 238 6.67 -22.12 2.48
C TYR A 238 7.39 -21.25 3.52
N PRO A 239 8.16 -21.85 4.46
CA PRO A 239 8.74 -21.11 5.57
C PRO A 239 9.86 -20.20 5.06
N VAL A 240 9.61 -18.89 5.08
CA VAL A 240 10.56 -17.84 4.71
C VAL A 240 11.19 -17.27 6.00
N PRO A 241 12.53 -17.14 6.09
CA PRO A 241 13.20 -16.63 7.27
C PRO A 241 13.17 -15.10 7.31
N TYR A 242 11.98 -14.52 7.51
CA TYR A 242 11.80 -13.07 7.57
C TYR A 242 12.61 -12.41 8.69
N GLU A 243 13.22 -11.26 8.39
CA GLU A 243 14.10 -10.52 9.30
C GLU A 243 13.30 -9.67 10.29
N TRP A 244 12.42 -10.29 11.08
CA TRP A 244 11.47 -9.59 11.97
C TRP A 244 12.14 -8.61 12.93
N LYS A 245 13.36 -8.89 13.39
CA LYS A 245 14.15 -7.95 14.21
C LYS A 245 14.44 -6.65 13.45
N ARG A 246 14.85 -6.74 12.17
CA ARG A 246 15.10 -5.57 11.31
C ARG A 246 13.81 -4.84 11.00
N VAL A 247 12.73 -5.57 10.70
CA VAL A 247 11.41 -4.97 10.41
C VAL A 247 10.83 -4.24 11.64
N LEU A 248 10.93 -4.85 12.82
CA LEU A 248 10.48 -4.24 14.07
C LEU A 248 11.29 -2.99 14.38
N HIS A 249 12.62 -3.08 14.31
CA HIS A 249 13.51 -1.95 14.48
C HIS A 249 13.13 -0.81 13.53
N LEU A 250 13.01 -1.10 12.24
CA LEU A 250 12.64 -0.14 11.21
C LEU A 250 11.31 0.57 11.54
N SER A 251 10.31 -0.21 11.93
CA SER A 251 8.98 0.29 12.27
C SER A 251 9.00 1.16 13.52
N LEU A 252 9.76 0.77 14.55
CA LEU A 252 9.94 1.55 15.78
C LEU A 252 10.71 2.86 15.51
N ALA A 253 11.76 2.82 14.70
CA ALA A 253 12.51 4.01 14.32
C ALA A 253 11.63 5.00 13.54
N ALA A 254 10.84 4.51 12.58
CA ALA A 254 9.88 5.34 11.84
C ALA A 254 8.78 5.90 12.77
N GLY A 255 8.24 5.07 13.66
CA GLY A 255 7.25 5.49 14.65
C GLY A 255 7.78 6.54 15.62
N LEU A 256 9.02 6.41 16.09
CA LEU A 256 9.68 7.40 16.95
C LEU A 256 9.86 8.73 16.22
N VAL A 257 10.37 8.72 14.99
CA VAL A 257 10.55 9.95 14.19
C VAL A 257 9.20 10.61 13.92
N PHE A 258 8.16 9.85 13.58
CA PHE A 258 6.80 10.37 13.42
C PHE A 258 6.23 10.97 14.70
N TRP A 259 6.46 10.32 15.86
CA TRP A 259 5.98 10.81 17.15
C TRP A 259 6.71 12.08 17.60
N LEU A 260 8.02 12.18 17.37
CA LEU A 260 8.82 13.36 17.68
C LEU A 260 8.44 14.59 16.84
N GLU A 261 7.94 14.38 15.62
CA GLU A 261 7.54 15.47 14.73
C GLU A 261 6.19 16.09 15.13
N ARG A 262 5.25 15.29 15.65
CA ARG A 262 3.87 15.73 15.97
C ARG A 262 3.74 17.01 16.80
N PRO A 263 4.47 17.21 17.92
CA PRO A 263 4.35 18.43 18.72
C PRO A 263 4.76 19.69 17.96
N PHE A 264 5.61 19.52 16.95
CA PHE A 264 6.25 20.60 16.22
C PHE A 264 5.75 20.76 14.78
N HIS A 265 4.79 19.94 14.34
CA HIS A 265 4.33 19.85 12.95
C HIS A 265 4.00 21.22 12.33
N HIS A 266 3.32 22.08 13.10
CA HIS A 266 2.92 23.42 12.65
C HIS A 266 3.97 24.51 12.96
N SER A 267 4.90 24.24 13.88
CA SER A 267 5.88 25.21 14.36
C SER A 267 7.20 25.16 13.59
N TRP A 268 7.54 24.02 13.01
CA TRP A 268 8.80 23.84 12.31
C TRP A 268 8.71 24.27 10.84
N PRO A 269 9.72 25.01 10.35
CA PRO A 269 9.79 25.31 8.92
C PRO A 269 9.94 24.01 8.14
N PHE A 270 9.46 24.01 6.90
CA PHE A 270 9.55 22.87 5.97
C PHE A 270 10.95 22.23 5.95
N LEU A 271 12.01 23.05 5.95
CA LEU A 271 13.40 22.59 5.95
C LEU A 271 13.77 21.76 7.20
N ALA A 272 13.24 22.10 8.37
CA ALA A 272 13.49 21.34 9.61
C ALA A 272 12.78 19.98 9.59
N ARG A 273 11.56 19.91 9.03
CA ARG A 273 10.83 18.66 8.81
C ARG A 273 11.55 17.75 7.82
N VAL A 274 12.08 18.30 6.73
CA VAL A 274 12.95 17.56 5.79
C VAL A 274 14.22 17.06 6.49
N GLY A 275 14.83 17.88 7.36
CA GLY A 275 15.97 17.48 8.19
C GLY A 275 15.68 16.24 9.05
N LEU A 276 14.51 16.14 9.69
CA LEU A 276 14.11 14.95 10.45
C LEU A 276 14.01 13.69 9.60
N VAL A 277 13.45 13.81 8.38
CA VAL A 277 13.39 12.68 7.45
C VAL A 277 14.80 12.20 7.10
N LEU A 278 15.75 13.11 6.90
CA LEU A 278 17.14 12.77 6.61
C LEU A 278 17.89 12.18 7.83
N LEU A 279 17.42 12.45 9.06
CA LEU A 279 17.96 11.81 10.26
C LEU A 279 17.52 10.35 10.38
N TRP A 280 16.39 9.95 9.79
CA TRP A 280 15.91 8.57 9.91
C TRP A 280 16.86 7.52 9.31
N PRO A 281 17.41 7.69 8.08
CA PRO A 281 18.48 6.82 7.58
C PRO A 281 19.73 6.81 8.47
N LEU A 282 20.06 7.93 9.12
CA LEU A 282 21.19 8.02 10.03
C LEU A 282 20.94 7.20 11.31
N ILE A 283 19.72 7.27 11.87
CA ILE A 283 19.29 6.45 12.99
C ILE A 283 19.51 4.98 12.63
N LEU A 284 18.93 4.51 11.50
CA LEU A 284 19.08 3.13 11.03
C LEU A 284 20.56 2.71 10.85
N TRP A 285 21.41 3.64 10.40
CA TRP A 285 22.83 3.38 10.23
C TRP A 285 23.55 3.17 11.58
N VAL A 286 23.27 4.02 12.57
CA VAL A 286 23.88 3.97 13.92
C VAL A 286 23.37 2.77 14.71
N THR A 287 22.08 2.52 14.69
CA THR A 287 21.42 1.48 15.49
C THR A 287 21.64 0.06 14.93
N GLY A 288 22.29 -0.08 13.78
CA GLY A 288 22.74 -1.38 13.26
C GLY A 288 21.72 -2.10 12.38
N PHE A 289 20.82 -1.36 11.69
CA PHE A 289 19.89 -1.96 10.73
C PHE A 289 20.60 -2.59 9.51
N PHE A 290 21.72 -2.00 9.07
CA PHE A 290 22.49 -2.47 7.93
C PHE A 290 23.60 -3.43 8.37
N ASP A 291 23.71 -4.56 7.68
CA ASP A 291 24.79 -5.53 7.87
C ASP A 291 26.16 -4.92 7.49
N ARG A 292 27.25 -5.52 7.98
CA ARG A 292 28.60 -5.03 7.71
C ARG A 292 28.90 -4.94 6.21
N ASP A 293 28.46 -5.94 5.45
CA ASP A 293 28.64 -5.98 3.99
C ASP A 293 27.80 -4.90 3.28
N GLU A 294 26.56 -4.70 3.72
CA GLU A 294 25.68 -3.63 3.21
C GLU A 294 26.29 -2.25 3.49
N LYS A 295 26.84 -2.04 4.68
CA LYS A 295 27.57 -0.79 5.04
C LYS A 295 28.80 -0.57 4.17
N GLN A 296 29.57 -1.62 3.85
CA GLN A 296 30.74 -1.51 2.98
C GLN A 296 30.33 -1.18 1.53
N MET A 297 29.28 -1.82 1.01
CA MET A 297 28.75 -1.52 -0.33
C MET A 297 28.25 -0.07 -0.43
N LEU A 298 27.51 0.41 0.56
CA LEU A 298 27.03 1.81 0.61
C LEU A 298 28.20 2.80 0.67
N LYS A 299 29.21 2.55 1.51
CA LYS A 299 30.42 3.38 1.58
C LYS A 299 31.19 3.40 0.25
N ALA A 300 31.32 2.26 -0.41
CA ALA A 300 31.98 2.15 -1.72
C ALA A 300 31.19 2.85 -2.85
N GLY A 301 29.86 2.90 -2.75
CA GLY A 301 29.00 3.65 -3.66
C GLY A 301 29.13 5.17 -3.46
N LEU A 302 29.04 5.64 -2.21
CA LEU A 302 29.21 7.05 -1.86
C LEU A 302 30.61 7.58 -2.23
N GLY A 303 31.66 6.78 -1.99
CA GLY A 303 33.03 7.13 -2.39
C GLY A 303 33.23 7.26 -3.91
N ARG A 304 32.39 6.59 -4.71
CA ARG A 304 32.39 6.73 -6.19
C ARG A 304 31.63 7.97 -6.65
N LEU A 305 30.56 8.36 -5.95
CA LEU A 305 29.79 9.57 -6.22
C LEU A 305 30.55 10.84 -5.85
N LEU A 306 31.28 10.85 -4.73
CA LEU A 306 32.08 11.99 -4.26
C LEU A 306 33.39 12.20 -5.04
N ARG A 307 33.79 11.23 -5.88
CA ARG A 307 34.95 11.31 -6.77
C ARG A 307 34.60 11.78 -8.20
N ARG A 308 33.31 12.02 -8.47
CA ARG A 308 32.81 12.63 -9.71
C ARG A 308 32.40 14.07 -9.42
#